data_AF-A0A0C2YQT0-F1
#
_entry.id   AF-A0A0C2YQT0-F1
#
_cell.length_a   1.000
_cell.length_b   1.000
_cell.length_c   1.000
_cell.angle_alpha   90.00
_cell.angle_beta   90.00
_cell.angle_gamma   90.00
#
_symmetry.space_group_name_H-M   'P 1'
#
loop_
_entity.id
_entity.type
_entity.pdbx_description
1 polymer ?
#
loop_
_entity_poly.entity_id
_entity_poly.type
_entity_poly.pdbx_seq_one_letter_code
_entity_poly.pdbx_strand_id
1 'polypeptide(L)'
;VITYRYEDKMVCVPLDFNWPGALRHAQSTYEALAEIDGKWISFSVNPIGDGQQKTIKISPSAWRSVSSHLARYEIIDIEVNPGIPRIVVTDMDAPPQY
;
A
#
# COMPACT_ATOMS: atom_id res chain seq x y z
N VAL A 1 -3.79 -12.59 -10.20
CA VAL A 1 -2.57 -11.81 -10.49
C VAL A 1 -2.87 -10.34 -10.26
N ILE A 2 -1.90 -9.62 -9.71
CA ILE A 2 -1.97 -8.18 -9.40
C ILE A 2 -0.73 -7.50 -9.99
N THR A 3 -0.72 -6.17 -10.00
CA THR A 3 0.40 -5.38 -10.49
C THR A 3 1.03 -4.64 -9.33
N TYR A 4 2.32 -4.88 -9.07
CA TYR A 4 3.08 -4.01 -8.19
C TYR A 4 3.60 -2.82 -8.97
N ARG A 5 3.57 -1.64 -8.35
CA ARG A 5 4.20 -0.42 -8.84
C ARG A 5 5.15 0.10 -7.78
N TYR A 6 6.41 0.27 -8.15
CA TYR A 6 7.42 0.93 -7.32
C TYR A 6 8.15 1.93 -8.21
N GLU A 7 8.11 3.20 -7.82
CA GLU A 7 8.56 4.32 -8.67
C GLU A 7 7.89 4.24 -10.07
N ASP A 8 8.67 4.21 -11.14
CA ASP A 8 8.18 4.10 -12.53
C ASP A 8 8.08 2.65 -13.05
N LYS A 9 8.29 1.64 -12.19
CA LYS A 9 8.35 0.23 -12.60
C LYS A 9 7.12 -0.54 -12.14
N MET A 10 6.39 -1.08 -13.12
CA MET A 10 5.25 -1.96 -12.90
C MET A 10 5.60 -3.42 -13.22
N VAL A 11 5.24 -4.35 -12.33
CA VAL A 11 5.47 -5.78 -12.53
C VAL A 11 4.24 -6.59 -12.11
N CYS A 12 3.80 -7.49 -12.99
CA CYS A 12 2.71 -8.42 -12.68
C CYS A 12 3.22 -9.57 -11.80
N VAL A 13 2.57 -9.77 -10.66
CA VAL A 13 2.93 -10.80 -9.68
C VAL A 13 1.72 -11.68 -9.32
N PRO A 14 1.94 -12.93 -8.88
CA PRO A 14 0.88 -13.70 -8.24
C PRO A 14 0.40 -12.98 -6.98
N LEU A 15 -0.91 -13.05 -6.74
CA LEU A 15 -1.51 -12.49 -5.53
C LEU A 15 -1.16 -13.39 -4.34
N ASP A 16 -0.59 -12.79 -3.30
CA ASP A 16 -0.37 -13.45 -2.02
C ASP A 16 -1.33 -12.87 -0.98
N PHE A 17 -2.12 -13.72 -0.34
CA PHE A 17 -3.09 -13.30 0.70
C PHE A 17 -2.44 -13.11 2.06
N ASN A 18 -1.15 -13.41 2.19
CA ASN A 18 -0.37 -13.22 3.39
C ASN A 18 0.55 -12.00 3.24
N TRP A 19 0.51 -11.08 4.19
CA TRP A 19 1.32 -9.85 4.15
C TRP A 19 2.83 -10.12 4.03
N PRO A 20 3.44 -11.00 4.85
CA PRO A 20 4.85 -11.37 4.68
C PRO A 20 5.18 -11.97 3.31
N GLY A 21 4.24 -12.72 2.71
CA GLY A 21 4.41 -13.29 1.37
C GLY A 21 4.44 -12.21 0.30
N ALA A 22 3.48 -11.28 0.35
CA ALA A 22 3.42 -10.11 -0.51
C ALA A 22 4.68 -9.23 -0.40
N LEU A 23 5.15 -8.99 0.84
CA LEU A 23 6.39 -8.27 1.09
C LEU A 23 7.60 -8.96 0.46
N ARG A 24 7.75 -10.27 0.68
CA ARG A 24 8.83 -11.04 0.09
C ARG A 24 8.79 -11.02 -1.44
N HIS A 25 7.60 -11.07 -2.02
CA HIS A 25 7.41 -10.95 -3.47
C HIS A 25 7.88 -9.58 -3.97
N ALA A 26 7.49 -8.49 -3.29
CA ALA A 26 7.96 -7.15 -3.63
C ALA A 26 9.49 -7.04 -3.56
N GLN A 27 10.11 -7.51 -2.47
CA GLN A 27 11.57 -7.49 -2.28
C GLN A 27 12.31 -8.37 -3.30
N SER A 28 11.72 -9.49 -3.72
CA SER A 28 12.31 -10.35 -4.76
C SER A 28 12.13 -9.79 -6.17
N THR A 29 11.13 -8.93 -6.36
CA THR A 29 10.80 -8.32 -7.67
C THR A 29 11.60 -7.05 -7.92
N TYR A 30 11.81 -6.24 -6.89
CA TYR A 30 12.53 -4.97 -6.98
C TYR A 30 13.82 -5.06 -6.18
N GLU A 31 14.96 -5.07 -6.88
CA GLU A 31 16.29 -5.11 -6.24
C GLU A 31 16.48 -3.99 -5.21
N ALA A 32 15.94 -2.80 -5.48
CA ALA A 32 15.98 -1.66 -4.56
C ALA A 32 15.27 -1.91 -3.22
N LEU A 33 14.35 -2.86 -3.16
CA LEU A 33 13.63 -3.24 -1.93
C LEU A 33 14.29 -4.41 -1.20
N ALA A 34 15.23 -5.13 -1.82
CA ALA A 34 15.79 -6.36 -1.28
C ALA A 34 16.47 -6.18 0.08
N GLU A 35 17.14 -5.03 0.29
CA GLU A 35 17.83 -4.70 1.53
C GLU A 35 17.00 -3.83 2.49
N ILE A 36 15.79 -3.43 2.08
CA ILE A 36 14.93 -2.56 2.88
C ILE A 36 14.15 -3.41 3.89
N ASP A 37 14.27 -3.06 5.17
CA ASP A 37 13.46 -3.67 6.24
C ASP A 37 11.97 -3.45 5.94
N GLY A 38 11.20 -4.53 6.00
CA GLY A 38 9.77 -4.55 5.69
C GLY A 38 8.93 -3.54 6.46
N LYS A 39 9.40 -3.10 7.63
CA LYS A 39 8.71 -2.05 8.41
C LYS A 39 8.67 -0.69 7.71
N TRP A 40 9.60 -0.45 6.78
CA TRP A 40 9.67 0.78 5.99
C TRP A 40 8.87 0.67 4.70
N ILE A 41 8.47 -0.53 4.29
CA ILE A 41 7.72 -0.76 3.06
C ILE A 41 6.22 -0.66 3.39
N SER A 42 5.51 0.17 2.63
CA SER A 42 4.06 0.28 2.69
C SER A 42 3.44 -0.08 1.36
N PHE A 43 2.29 -0.75 1.43
CA PHE A 43 1.44 -0.99 0.27
C PHE A 43 0.25 -0.05 0.30
N SER A 44 -0.12 0.45 -0.86
CA SER A 44 -1.27 1.32 -1.04
C SER A 44 -2.05 0.92 -2.29
N VAL A 45 -3.33 1.26 -2.32
CA VAL A 45 -4.17 1.15 -3.52
C VAL A 45 -4.74 2.51 -3.87
N ASN A 46 -4.92 2.73 -5.17
CA ASN A 46 -5.59 3.90 -5.71
C ASN A 46 -6.90 3.44 -6.35
N PRO A 47 -8.00 3.31 -5.58
CA PRO A 47 -9.27 2.93 -6.16
C PRO A 47 -9.70 3.98 -7.18
N ILE A 48 -10.03 3.52 -8.39
CA ILE A 48 -10.58 4.36 -9.44
C ILE A 48 -12.06 4.55 -9.11
N GLY A 49 -12.38 5.56 -8.30
CA GLY A 49 -13.75 5.88 -7.90
C GLY A 49 -13.92 7.35 -7.48
N ASP A 50 -14.97 8.00 -8.00
CA ASP A 50 -15.45 9.34 -7.62
C ASP A 50 -14.49 10.53 -7.78
N GLY A 51 -13.71 10.54 -8.86
CA GLY A 51 -13.04 11.77 -9.36
C GLY A 51 -11.88 12.30 -8.49
N GLN A 52 -11.67 11.74 -7.30
CA GLN A 52 -10.50 12.02 -6.46
C GLN A 52 -9.64 10.77 -6.33
N GLN A 53 -8.44 10.81 -6.89
CA GLN A 53 -7.43 9.77 -6.66
C GLN A 53 -6.96 9.86 -5.20
N LYS A 54 -7.60 9.08 -4.32
CA LYS A 54 -7.17 8.94 -2.93
C LYS A 54 -6.35 7.68 -2.79
N THR A 55 -5.09 7.86 -2.41
CA THR A 55 -4.20 6.75 -2.06
C THR A 55 -4.57 6.21 -0.68
N ILE A 56 -4.99 4.95 -0.63
CA ILE A 56 -5.36 4.25 0.60
C ILE A 56 -4.21 3.33 0.98
N LYS A 57 -3.54 3.62 2.11
CA LYS A 57 -2.51 2.73 2.66
C LYS A 57 -3.16 1.48 3.27
N ILE A 58 -2.60 0.33 2.97
CA ILE A 58 -3.06 -0.97 3.46
C ILE A 58 -2.16 -1.38 4.63
N SER A 59 -2.76 -1.56 5.81
CA SER A 59 -2.04 -2.09 6.96
C SER A 59 -1.83 -3.61 6.82
N PRO A 60 -0.81 -4.19 7.49
CA PRO A 60 -0.60 -5.64 7.49
C PRO A 60 -1.83 -6.44 7.94
N SER A 61 -2.60 -5.91 8.89
CA SER A 61 -3.84 -6.54 9.38
C SER A 61 -5.00 -6.46 8.39
N ALA A 62 -5.09 -5.39 7.60
CA ALA A 62 -6.12 -5.23 6.57
C ALA A 62 -5.79 -5.97 5.27
N TRP A 63 -4.52 -6.36 5.06
CA TRP A 63 -4.04 -6.95 3.80
C TRP A 63 -4.91 -8.09 3.29
N ARG A 64 -5.23 -9.07 4.15
CA ARG A 64 -6.04 -10.23 3.73
C ARG A 64 -7.43 -9.81 3.24
N SER A 65 -8.07 -8.87 3.94
CA SER A 65 -9.39 -8.37 3.57
C SER A 65 -9.34 -7.54 2.28
N VAL A 66 -8.33 -6.70 2.11
CA VAL A 66 -8.18 -5.90 0.89
C VAL A 66 -7.84 -6.79 -0.31
N SER A 67 -6.86 -7.68 -0.15
CA SER A 67 -6.38 -8.59 -1.20
C SER A 67 -7.48 -9.52 -1.75
N SER A 68 -8.46 -9.91 -0.94
CA SER A 68 -9.59 -10.73 -1.42
C SER A 68 -10.56 -9.97 -2.34
N HIS A 69 -10.55 -8.63 -2.31
CA HIS A 69 -11.42 -7.79 -3.11
C HIS A 69 -10.69 -7.10 -4.27
N LEU A 70 -9.38 -7.32 -4.44
CA LEU A 70 -8.62 -6.75 -5.54
C LEU A 70 -9.09 -7.32 -6.87
N ALA A 71 -9.31 -6.43 -7.84
CA ALA A 71 -9.56 -6.84 -9.20
C ALA A 71 -8.31 -7.48 -9.83
N ARG A 72 -8.52 -8.19 -10.94
CA ARG A 72 -7.40 -8.72 -11.72
C ARG A 72 -6.58 -7.54 -12.27
N TYR A 73 -5.26 -7.61 -12.13
CA TYR A 73 -4.32 -6.55 -12.52
C TYR A 73 -4.44 -5.25 -11.72
N GLU A 74 -5.14 -5.27 -10.57
CA GLU A 74 -5.18 -4.13 -9.66
C GLU A 74 -3.76 -3.66 -9.30
N ILE A 75 -3.57 -2.34 -9.26
CA ILE A 75 -2.27 -1.74 -9.00
C ILE A 75 -2.10 -1.55 -7.49
N ILE A 76 -1.08 -2.21 -6.94
CA ILE A 76 -0.59 -1.96 -5.59
C ILE A 76 0.65 -1.08 -5.70
N ASP A 77 0.54 0.11 -5.13
CA ASP A 77 1.63 1.03 -4.96
C ASP A 77 2.52 0.60 -3.78
N ILE A 78 3.82 0.60 -4.02
CA ILE A 78 4.83 0.30 -3.02
C ILE A 78 5.60 1.58 -2.74
N GLU A 79 5.70 1.95 -1.46
CA GLU A 79 6.44 3.12 -1.02
C GLU A 79 7.39 2.74 0.11
N VAL A 80 8.62 3.27 0.07
CA VAL A 80 9.54 3.21 1.21
C VAL A 80 9.35 4.47 2.04
N ASN A 81 8.89 4.31 3.27
CA ASN A 81 8.66 5.40 4.22
C ASN A 81 9.86 5.50 5.17
N PRO A 82 10.73 6.52 5.03
CA PRO A 82 11.83 6.73 5.95
C PRO A 82 11.29 7.36 7.24
N GLY A 83 10.71 6.54 8.13
CA GLY A 83 10.41 6.86 9.53
C GLY A 83 10.11 8.31 9.90
N ILE A 84 9.15 8.96 9.23
CA ILE A 84 8.56 10.20 9.74
C ILE A 84 7.35 9.75 10.57
N PRO A 85 7.30 10.02 11.89
CA PRO A 85 6.09 9.77 12.66
C PRO A 85 4.97 10.59 12.02
N ARG A 86 3.97 9.90 11.45
CA ARG A 86 2.76 10.53 10.92
C ARG A 86 2.09 11.26 12.08
N ILE A 87 2.29 12.58 12.14
CA ILE A 87 1.36 13.48 12.84
C ILE A 87 0.05 13.30 12.08
N VAL A 88 -0.87 12.54 12.67
CA VAL A 88 -2.26 12.53 12.22
C VAL A 88 -2.78 13.92 12.57
N VAL A 89 -2.74 14.84 11.63
CA VAL A 89 -3.58 16.04 11.70
C VAL A 89 -4.98 15.53 11.43
N THR A 90 -5.61 14.99 12.46
CA THR A 90 -7.07 14.93 12.51
C THR A 90 -7.47 16.38 12.62
N ASP A 91 -7.90 16.95 11.51
CA ASP A 91 -8.66 18.19 11.48
C ASP A 91 -9.77 18.05 12.51
N MET A 92 -9.55 18.63 13.69
CA MET A 92 -10.56 18.75 14.73
C MET A 92 -11.50 19.84 14.25
N ASP A 93 -12.41 19.48 13.35
CA ASP A 93 -13.67 20.18 13.14
C ASP A 93 -14.42 20.12 14.47
N ALA A 94 -14.16 21.11 15.32
CA ALA A 94 -14.79 21.26 16.62
C ALA A 94 -16.07 22.09 16.42
N PRO A 95 -17.27 21.54 16.65
CA PRO A 95 -18.48 22.35 16.66
C PRO A 95 -18.54 23.24 17.92
N PRO A 96 -19.12 24.45 17.80
CA PRO A 96 -19.11 25.46 18.86
C PRO A 96 -19.89 25.01 20.10
N GLN A 97 -19.36 25.30 21.29
CA GLN A 97 -20.05 25.04 22.55
C GLN A 97 -21.18 26.07 22.74
N TYR A 98 -22.40 25.57 22.97
CA TYR A 98 -23.60 26.34 23.34
C TYR A 98 -23.54 26.80 24.80
#